data_AF-A0A6G6YY03-F1
#
_entry.id   AF-A0A6G6YY03-F1
#
_cell.length_a   1.000
_cell.length_b   1.000
_cell.length_c   1.000
_cell.angle_alpha   90.00
_cell.angle_beta   90.00
_cell.angle_gamma   90.00
#
_symmetry.space_group_name_H-M   'P 1'
#
loop_
_entity.id
_entity.type
_entity.pdbx_description
1 polymer ?
#
loop_
_entity_poly.entity_id
_entity_poly.type
_entity_poly.pdbx_seq_one_letter_code
_entity_poly.pdbx_strand_id
1 'polypeptide(L)' 'MRKFPKPTEQEINEGPQAVSFQIANGNARQACILQTTFPTKLQAHKYLLTNWPTIEKMARDALAAGTIEGGQIKLMMS' A
#
# COMPACT_ATOMS: atom_id res chain seq x y z
N MET A 1 12.71 -15.37 15.86
CA MET A 1 13.05 -14.30 14.89
C MET A 1 12.44 -14.65 13.54
N ARG A 2 11.42 -13.91 13.06
CA ARG A 2 10.89 -14.11 11.70
C ARG A 2 11.91 -13.51 10.72
N LYS A 3 12.73 -14.37 10.09
CA LYS A 3 13.60 -13.96 8.99
C LYS A 3 12.69 -13.66 7.80
N PHE A 4 12.57 -12.39 7.44
CA PHE A 4 11.98 -12.03 6.15
C PHE A 4 12.89 -12.58 5.05
N PRO A 5 12.37 -13.37 4.10
CA PRO A 5 13.18 -13.85 2.98
C PRO A 5 13.76 -12.64 2.23
N LYS A 6 15.02 -12.77 1.79
CA LYS A 6 15.61 -11.80 0.87
C LYS A 6 14.76 -11.80 -0.41
N PRO A 7 14.41 -10.63 -0.97
CA PRO A 7 13.71 -10.55 -2.24
C PRO A 7 14.50 -11.35 -3.29
N THR A 8 13.82 -12.20 -4.04
CA THR A 8 14.44 -12.94 -5.12
C THR A 8 14.73 -12.02 -6.30
N GLU A 9 15.76 -12.31 -7.10
CA GLU A 9 16.11 -11.52 -8.29
C GLU A 9 14.96 -11.38 -9.30
N GLN A 10 13.97 -12.28 -9.23
CA GLN A 10 12.73 -12.23 -10.00
C GLN A 10 11.79 -11.09 -9.57
N GLU A 11 11.70 -10.77 -8.28
CA GLU A 11 10.87 -9.65 -7.79
C GLU A 11 11.41 -8.29 -8.26
N ILE A 12 12.72 -8.18 -8.53
CA ILE A 12 13.38 -6.93 -8.96
C ILE A 12 13.05 -6.60 -10.42
N ASN A 13 12.67 -7.60 -11.23
CA ASN A 13 12.38 -7.43 -12.67
C ASN A 13 10.90 -7.10 -12.96
N GLU A 14 10.01 -7.12 -11.95
CA GLU A 14 8.56 -6.92 -12.15
C GLU A 14 8.14 -5.43 -12.22
N GLY A 15 9.09 -4.49 -12.09
CA GLY A 15 8.80 -3.06 -12.14
C GLY A 15 8.19 -2.51 -10.84
N PRO A 16 7.57 -1.31 -10.88
CA PRO A 16 7.01 -0.65 -9.71
C PRO A 16 6.03 -1.53 -8.94
N GLN A 17 6.30 -1.77 -7.66
CA GLN A 17 5.50 -2.67 -6.84
C GLN A 17 4.36 -1.93 -6.13
N ALA A 18 3.18 -2.55 -6.11
CA ALA A 18 2.02 -2.07 -5.38
C ALA A 18 1.77 -2.93 -4.13
N VAL A 19 1.26 -2.30 -3.07
CA VAL A 19 0.94 -2.96 -1.81
C VAL A 19 -0.53 -2.79 -1.50
N SER A 20 -1.24 -3.90 -1.31
CA SER A 20 -2.63 -3.90 -0.87
C SER A 20 -2.71 -3.87 0.66
N PHE A 21 -3.59 -3.05 1.20
CA PHE A 21 -3.86 -2.95 2.64
C PHE A 21 -5.32 -2.61 2.90
N GLN A 22 -5.73 -2.60 4.17
CA GLN A 22 -7.09 -2.27 4.56
C GLN A 22 -7.09 -1.24 5.68
N ILE A 23 -8.06 -0.32 5.65
CA ILE A 23 -8.33 0.62 6.73
C ILE A 23 -9.74 0.38 7.31
N ALA A 24 -9.94 0.74 8.57
CA ALA A 24 -11.26 0.73 9.17
C ALA A 24 -12.13 1.86 8.56
N ASN A 25 -13.37 1.53 8.22
CA ASN A 25 -14.38 2.46 7.75
C ASN A 25 -15.68 2.20 8.53
N GLY A 26 -15.78 2.77 9.73
CA GLY A 26 -16.86 2.46 10.68
C GLY A 26 -16.87 0.97 11.02
N ASN A 27 -17.96 0.29 10.69
CA ASN A 27 -18.12 -1.16 10.89
C ASN A 27 -17.57 -2.01 9.73
N ALA A 28 -17.13 -1.37 8.64
CA ALA A 28 -16.58 -2.03 7.47
C ALA A 28 -15.05 -1.87 7.39
N ARG A 29 -14.43 -2.63 6.48
CA ARG A 29 -13.03 -2.43 6.09
C ARG A 29 -13.00 -1.94 4.66
N GLN A 30 -12.27 -0.85 4.43
CA GLN A 30 -12.04 -0.34 3.09
C GLN A 30 -10.74 -0.93 2.56
N ALA A 31 -10.80 -1.55 1.38
CA ALA A 31 -9.62 -2.02 0.67
C ALA A 31 -8.89 -0.84 0.01
N CYS A 32 -7.57 -0.84 0.11
CA CYS A 32 -6.69 0.19 -0.41
C CYS A 32 -5.50 -0.44 -1.13
N ILE A 33 -4.99 0.23 -2.16
CA ILE A 33 -3.75 -0.12 -2.84
C ILE A 33 -2.84 1.10 -2.82
N LEU A 34 -1.63 0.94 -2.31
CA LEU A 34 -0.54 1.90 -2.44
C LEU A 34 0.32 1.51 -3.63
N GLN A 35 0.25 2.30 -4.71
CA GLN A 35 1.17 2.23 -5.83
C GLN A 35 2.49 2.88 -5.40
N THR A 36 3.60 2.13 -5.48
CA THR A 36 4.93 2.65 -5.18
C THR A 36 5.84 2.50 -6.38
N THR A 37 6.91 3.29 -6.41
CA THR A 37 7.97 3.18 -7.42
C THR A 37 9.07 2.20 -7.03
N PHE A 38 8.92 1.50 -5.90
CA PHE A 38 9.93 0.58 -5.43
C PHE A 38 10.01 -0.67 -6.32
N PRO A 39 11.23 -1.16 -6.59
CA PRO A 39 11.42 -2.33 -7.44
C PRO A 39 11.06 -3.64 -6.74
N THR A 40 10.84 -3.66 -5.41
CA THR A 40 10.53 -4.89 -4.67
C THR A 40 9.34 -4.74 -3.74
N LYS A 41 8.56 -5.81 -3.58
CA LYS A 41 7.41 -5.84 -2.67
C LYS A 41 7.85 -5.59 -1.23
N LEU A 42 9.02 -6.10 -0.84
CA LEU A 42 9.58 -5.89 0.49
C LEU A 42 9.84 -4.41 0.78
N GLN A 43 10.41 -3.66 -0.17
CA GLN A 43 10.63 -2.22 0.00
C GLN A 43 9.32 -1.46 0.06
N ALA A 44 8.37 -1.77 -0.83
CA ALA A 44 7.05 -1.16 -0.81
C ALA A 44 6.31 -1.43 0.50
N HIS A 45 6.39 -2.65 1.02
CA HIS A 45 5.75 -3.03 2.28
C HIS A 45 6.44 -2.39 3.48
N LYS A 46 7.77 -2.30 3.48
CA LYS A 46 8.53 -1.55 4.48
C LYS A 46 8.13 -0.08 4.47
N TYR A 47 8.01 0.53 3.29
CA TYR A 47 7.57 1.91 3.14
C TYR A 47 6.16 2.12 3.71
N LEU A 48 5.23 1.21 3.43
CA LEU A 48 3.88 1.24 4.00
C LEU A 48 3.91 1.28 5.54
N LEU A 49 4.68 0.39 6.15
CA LEU A 49 4.76 0.28 7.62
C LEU A 49 5.48 1.49 8.24
N THR A 50 6.57 1.96 7.63
CA THR A 50 7.34 3.11 8.14
C THR A 50 6.57 4.42 8.00
N ASN A 51 5.76 4.57 6.96
CA ASN A 51 4.99 5.79 6.69
C ASN A 51 3.50 5.62 6.99
N TRP A 52 3.14 4.63 7.82
CA TRP A 52 1.75 4.27 8.08
C TRP A 52 0.86 5.45 8.48
N PRO A 53 1.24 6.35 9.42
CA PRO A 53 0.38 7.47 9.80
C PRO A 53 0.03 8.40 8.63
N THR A 54 0.99 8.63 7.72
CA THR A 54 0.80 9.46 6.54
C THR A 54 -0.09 8.76 5.51
N ILE A 55 0.18 7.48 5.24
CA ILE A 55 -0.57 6.69 4.24
C ILE A 55 -2.00 6.46 4.71
N GLU A 56 -2.20 6.16 5.99
CA GLU A 56 -3.53 6.01 6.58
C GLU A 56 -4.33 7.32 6.49
N LYS A 57 -3.68 8.47 6.75
CA LYS A 57 -4.32 9.78 6.55
C LYS A 57 -4.72 9.99 5.09
N MET A 58 -3.82 9.74 4.14
CA MET A 58 -4.14 9.84 2.71
C MET A 58 -5.29 8.91 2.31
N ALA A 59 -5.31 7.68 2.84
CA ALA A 59 -6.38 6.72 2.60
C ALA A 59 -7.73 7.22 3.16
N ARG A 60 -7.73 7.83 4.35
CA ARG A 60 -8.93 8.43 4.95
C ARG A 60 -9.39 9.67 4.19
N ASP A 61 -8.48 10.53 3.77
CA ASP A 61 -8.80 11.73 2.99
C ASP A 61 -9.41 11.34 1.64
N ALA A 62 -8.84 10.33 0.97
CA ALA A 62 -9.40 9.73 -0.24
C ALA A 62 -10.78 9.09 -0.02
N LEU A 63 -10.95 8.38 1.10
CA LEU A 63 -12.25 7.81 1.48
C LEU A 63 -13.31 8.91 1.68
N ALA A 64 -12.95 9.99 2.38
CA ALA A 64 -13.84 11.13 2.60
C ALA A 64 -14.17 11.88 1.31
N ALA A 65 -13.22 11.94 0.36
CA ALA A 65 -13.43 12.50 -0.98
C ALA A 65 -14.22 11.57 -1.91
N GLY A 66 -14.47 10.31 -1.52
CA GLY A 66 -15.16 9.32 -2.34
C GLY A 66 -14.35 8.82 -3.54
N THR A 67 -13.02 8.92 -3.51
CA THR A 67 -12.14 8.49 -4.61
C THR A 67 -11.87 6.98 -4.57
N ILE A 68 -12.96 6.22 -4.73
CA ILE A 68 -12.95 4.75 -4.74
C ILE A 68 -13.05 4.26 -6.17
N GLU A 69 -12.03 3.55 -6.65
CA GLU A 69 -12.00 2.95 -7.99
C GLU A 69 -12.18 1.44 -7.88
N GLY A 70 -13.24 0.88 -8.49
CA GLY A 70 -13.47 -0.57 -8.48
C GLY A 70 -13.63 -1.16 -7.07
N GLY A 71 -14.15 -0.38 -6.12
CA GLY A 71 -14.32 -0.78 -4.72
C GLY A 71 -13.06 -0.64 -3.86
N GLN A 72 -11.96 -0.10 -4.40
CA GLN A 72 -10.71 0.10 -3.68
C GLN A 72 -10.21 1.54 -3.80
N ILE A 73 -9.55 2.02 -2.75
CA ILE A 73 -8.87 3.31 -2.80
C ILE A 73 -7.49 3.10 -3.39
N LYS A 74 -7.15 3.82 -4.47
CA LYS A 74 -5.79 3.83 -5.00
C LYS A 74 -5.05 5.07 -4.51
N LEU A 75 -3.96 4.84 -3.80
CA LEU A 75 -3.01 5.86 -3.40
C LEU A 75 -1.77 5.73 -4.26
N MET A 76 -1.20 6.85 -4.67
CA MET A 76 0.11 6.89 -5.31
C MET A 76 1.12 7.47 -4.33
N MET A 77 2.31 6.88 -4.30
CA MET A 77 3.45 7.48 -3.66
C MET A 77 3.82 8.76 -4.43
N SER A 78 3.70 9.90 -3.75
CA SER A 78 4.14 11.21 -4.24
C SER A 78 5.65 11.39 -4.09
#